data_AF-A0A7H4N448-F1
#
_entry.id   AF-A0A7H4N448-F1
#
_cell.length_a   1.000
_cell.length_b   1.000
_cell.length_c   1.000
_cell.angle_alpha   90.00
_cell.angle_beta   90.00
_cell.angle_gamma   90.00
#
_symmetry.space_group_name_H-M   'P 1'
#
loop_
_entity.id
_entity.type
_entity.pdbx_description
1 polymer ?
#
loop_
_entity_poly.entity_id
_entity_poly.type
_entity_poly.pdbx_seq_one_letter_code
_entity_poly.pdbx_strand_id
1 'polypeptide(L)'
;MSAKDDFTKKVQQGSINMANLENKVKSDIQNFRAPLYELVKEIEEWLHNTGVKTDVTEATFTDESIDLVREVKHLSNYKASFVTIKNGMKSAS
;
A
#
# COMPACT_ATOMS: atom_id res chain seq x y z
N MET A 1 12.89 -4.27 42.48
CA MET A 1 11.81 -3.82 41.58
C MET A 1 10.56 -4.59 41.93
N SER A 2 9.40 -3.94 41.93
CA SER A 2 8.11 -4.58 42.23
C SER A 2 7.57 -5.28 40.98
N ALA A 3 6.85 -6.39 41.15
CA ALA A 3 6.16 -7.08 40.05
C ALA A 3 5.20 -6.15 39.28
N LYS A 4 4.70 -5.09 39.92
CA LYS A 4 3.89 -4.03 39.27
C LYS A 4 4.71 -3.15 38.33
N ASP A 5 5.95 -2.84 38.68
CA ASP A 5 6.84 -2.02 37.85
C ASP A 5 7.26 -2.80 36.60
N ASP A 6 7.59 -4.08 36.77
CA ASP A 6 7.96 -4.97 35.66
C ASP A 6 6.79 -5.21 34.71
N PHE A 7 5.57 -5.36 35.25
CA PHE A 7 4.36 -5.46 34.45
C PHE A 7 4.11 -4.19 33.62
N THR A 8 4.16 -3.03 34.27
CA THR A 8 3.94 -1.73 33.61
C THR A 8 4.95 -1.49 32.49
N LYS A 9 6.23 -1.81 32.73
CA LYS A 9 7.30 -1.69 31.74
C LYS A 9 7.07 -2.60 30.53
N LYS A 10 6.67 -3.86 30.75
CA LYS A 10 6.35 -4.80 29.65
C LYS A 10 5.16 -4.34 28.81
N VAL A 11 4.10 -3.82 29.44
CA VAL A 11 2.93 -3.28 28.73
C VAL A 11 3.32 -2.08 27.88
N GLN A 12 4.05 -1.12 28.44
CA GLN A 12 4.52 0.06 27.70
C GLN A 12 5.39 -0.33 26.51
N GLN A 13 6.32 -1.28 26.70
CA GLN A 13 7.19 -1.75 25.62
C GLN A 13 6.42 -2.48 24.52
N GLY A 14 5.40 -3.27 24.88
CA GLY A 14 4.49 -3.89 23.92
C GLY A 14 3.73 -2.87 23.08
N SER A 15 3.20 -1.81 23.71
CA SER A 15 2.50 -0.72 23.00
C SER A 15 3.43 0.04 22.05
N ILE A 16 4.67 0.33 22.45
CA ILE A 16 5.66 1.01 21.60
C ILE A 16 6.02 0.13 20.40
N ASN A 17 6.21 -1.18 20.62
CA ASN A 17 6.52 -2.12 19.54
C ASN A 17 5.39 -2.19 18.51
N MET A 18 4.12 -2.15 18.95
CA MET A 18 2.96 -2.13 18.05
C MET A 18 2.88 -0.84 17.22
N ALA A 19 3.04 0.32 17.85
CA ALA A 19 3.04 1.60 17.14
C ALA A 19 4.18 1.66 16.10
N ASN A 20 5.37 1.14 16.44
CA ASN A 20 6.49 1.07 15.52
C ASN A 20 6.22 0.14 14.33
N LEU A 21 5.59 -1.03 14.58
CA LEU A 21 5.19 -1.95 13.52
C LEU A 21 4.18 -1.31 12.58
N GLU A 22 3.15 -0.66 13.13
CA GLU A 22 2.11 0.01 12.34
C GLU A 22 2.69 1.13 11.48
N ASN A 23 3.57 1.96 12.04
CA ASN A 23 4.24 3.03 11.30
C ASN A 23 5.14 2.48 10.19
N LYS A 24 5.86 1.38 10.45
CA LYS A 24 6.68 0.72 9.43
C LYS A 24 5.83 0.23 8.27
N VAL A 25 4.72 -0.48 8.56
CA VAL A 25 3.81 -0.98 7.53
C VAL A 25 3.21 0.16 6.70
N LYS A 26 2.82 1.27 7.33
CA LYS A 26 2.37 2.48 6.61
C LYS A 26 3.45 3.05 5.69
N SER A 27 4.69 3.11 6.15
CA SER A 27 5.83 3.55 5.34
C SER A 27 6.09 2.61 4.17
N ASP A 28 6.03 1.30 4.38
CA ASP A 28 6.24 0.30 3.34
C ASP A 28 5.14 0.38 2.27
N ILE A 29 3.86 0.56 2.67
CA ILE A 29 2.75 0.81 1.73
C ILE A 29 3.00 2.08 0.91
N GLN A 30 3.47 3.17 1.53
CA GLN A 30 3.79 4.40 0.82
C GLN A 30 4.94 4.21 -0.17
N ASN A 31 5.99 3.51 0.25
CA ASN A 31 7.15 3.18 -0.59
C ASN A 31 6.77 2.29 -1.78
N PHE A 32 5.75 1.45 -1.64
CA PHE A 32 5.18 0.67 -2.74
C PHE A 32 4.32 1.53 -3.68
N ARG A 33 3.48 2.41 -3.12
CA ARG A 33 2.53 3.22 -3.90
C ARG A 33 3.20 4.33 -4.73
N ALA A 34 4.28 4.93 -4.23
CA ALA A 34 4.93 6.05 -4.91
C ALA A 34 5.48 5.66 -6.30
N PRO A 35 6.27 4.58 -6.45
CA PRO A 35 6.74 4.13 -7.76
C PRO A 35 5.61 3.72 -8.71
N LEU A 36 4.52 3.13 -8.19
CA LEU A 36 3.36 2.79 -9.04
C LEU A 36 2.69 4.04 -9.62
N TYR A 37 2.56 5.09 -8.81
CA TYR A 37 2.01 6.36 -9.28
C TYR A 37 2.92 7.02 -10.33
N GLU A 38 4.23 7.01 -10.12
CA GLU A 38 5.21 7.51 -11.10
C GLU A 38 5.14 6.71 -12.40
N LEU A 39 5.13 5.37 -12.32
CA LEU A 39 5.00 4.50 -13.48
C LEU A 39 3.70 4.76 -14.26
N VAL A 40 2.57 4.95 -13.57
CA VAL A 40 1.30 5.29 -14.23
C VAL A 40 1.40 6.61 -14.99
N LYS A 41 2.07 7.63 -14.42
CA LYS A 41 2.32 8.89 -15.12
C LYS A 41 3.21 8.72 -16.33
N GLU A 42 4.31 7.97 -16.19
CA GLU A 42 5.23 7.70 -17.31
C GLU A 42 4.51 6.99 -18.46
N ILE A 43 3.61 6.05 -18.16
CA ILE A 43 2.80 5.36 -19.18
C ILE A 43 1.82 6.33 -19.85
N GLU A 44 1.15 7.19 -19.08
CA GLU A 44 0.23 8.21 -19.61
C GLU A 44 0.96 9.20 -20.53
N GLU A 45 2.13 9.68 -20.12
CA GLU A 45 2.99 10.57 -20.91
C GLU A 45 3.51 9.87 -22.18
N TRP A 46 3.94 8.62 -22.07
CA TRP A 46 4.45 7.85 -23.22
C TRP A 46 3.36 7.61 -24.28
N LEU A 47 2.12 7.39 -23.86
CA LEU A 47 0.98 7.18 -24.75
C LEU A 47 0.31 8.47 -25.20
N HIS A 48 0.75 9.62 -24.71
CA HIS A 48 0.22 10.92 -25.11
C HIS A 48 0.36 11.13 -26.62
N ASN A 49 -0.68 11.63 -27.27
CA ASN A 49 -0.77 11.84 -28.73
C ASN A 49 -0.63 10.58 -29.62
N THR A 50 -0.63 9.37 -29.05
CA THR A 50 -0.59 8.13 -29.85
C THR A 50 -1.96 7.69 -30.39
N GLY A 51 -3.04 8.32 -29.93
CA GLY A 51 -4.43 7.92 -30.23
C GLY A 51 -4.94 6.74 -29.39
N VAL A 52 -4.08 6.16 -28.53
CA VAL A 52 -4.47 5.14 -27.55
C VAL A 52 -5.14 5.81 -26.35
N LYS A 53 -6.26 5.26 -25.88
CA LYS A 53 -6.94 5.76 -24.68
C LYS A 53 -6.38 5.09 -23.43
N THR A 54 -5.92 5.91 -22.49
CA THR A 54 -5.48 5.50 -21.16
C THR A 54 -6.51 5.97 -20.13
N ASP A 55 -6.98 5.04 -19.29
CA ASP A 55 -7.81 5.35 -18.13
C ASP A 55 -6.97 5.09 -16.87
N VAL A 56 -6.68 6.14 -16.10
CA VAL A 56 -6.05 6.00 -14.78
C VAL A 56 -7.13 5.81 -13.73
N THR A 57 -7.04 4.71 -12.98
CA THR A 57 -8.01 4.37 -11.93
C THR A 57 -7.30 4.09 -10.62
N GLU A 58 -7.85 4.60 -9.52
CA GLU A 58 -7.50 4.12 -8.19
C GLU A 58 -8.36 2.91 -7.86
N ALA A 59 -7.73 1.76 -7.61
CA ALA A 59 -8.41 0.56 -7.16
C ALA A 59 -7.91 0.16 -5.78
N THR A 60 -8.80 -0.46 -4.99
CA THR A 60 -8.42 -1.08 -3.73
C THR A 60 -7.61 -2.34 -4.03
N PHE A 61 -6.43 -2.41 -3.42
CA PHE A 61 -5.55 -3.57 -3.43
C PHE A 61 -5.52 -4.17 -2.01
N THR A 62 -5.57 -5.50 -1.94
CA THR A 62 -5.45 -6.25 -0.70
C THR A 62 -4.09 -6.94 -0.66
N ASP A 63 -3.26 -6.52 0.27
CA ASP A 63 -1.94 -7.09 0.49
C ASP A 63 -2.03 -8.28 1.46
N GLU A 64 -1.96 -9.48 0.88
CA GLU A 64 -2.06 -10.74 1.61
C GLU A 64 -0.94 -10.90 2.65
N SER A 65 0.24 -10.31 2.41
CA SER A 65 1.36 -10.41 3.36
C SER A 65 1.08 -9.64 4.65
N ILE A 66 0.37 -8.51 4.57
CA ILE A 66 -0.08 -7.71 5.72
C ILE A 66 -1.31 -8.37 6.36
N ASP A 67 -2.21 -8.96 5.56
CA ASP A 67 -3.44 -9.58 6.05
C ASP A 67 -3.20 -10.75 7.02
N LEU A 68 -2.04 -11.41 6.90
CA LEU A 68 -1.59 -12.50 7.78
C LEU A 68 -1.14 -12.03 9.17
N VAL A 69 -0.81 -10.75 9.35
CA VAL A 69 -0.33 -10.20 10.62
C VAL A 69 -1.50 -9.51 11.34
N ARG A 70 -2.05 -10.17 12.37
CA ARG A 70 -3.29 -9.75 13.06
C ARG A 70 -3.27 -8.29 13.50
N GLU A 71 -2.14 -7.81 13.99
CA GLU A 71 -2.01 -6.49 14.62
C GLU A 71 -2.06 -5.34 13.61
N VAL A 72 -1.68 -5.61 12.36
CA VAL A 72 -1.68 -4.63 11.26
C VAL A 72 -2.61 -5.02 10.12
N LYS A 73 -3.38 -6.10 10.25
CA LYS A 73 -4.34 -6.58 9.24
C LYS A 73 -5.28 -5.49 8.73
N HIS A 74 -5.68 -4.55 9.58
CA HIS A 74 -6.53 -3.42 9.18
C HIS A 74 -5.90 -2.50 8.12
N LEU A 75 -4.58 -2.56 7.95
CA LEU A 75 -3.81 -1.85 6.91
C LEU A 75 -3.66 -2.67 5.61
N SER A 76 -4.12 -3.93 5.56
CA SER A 76 -3.93 -4.80 4.38
C SER A 76 -4.67 -4.29 3.15
N ASN A 77 -5.68 -3.44 3.32
CA ASN A 77 -6.45 -2.87 2.21
C ASN A 77 -6.06 -1.41 2.01
N TYR A 78 -5.49 -1.09 0.84
CA TYR A 78 -5.12 0.27 0.48
C TYR A 78 -5.36 0.54 -1.00
N LYS A 79 -5.53 1.81 -1.36
CA LYS A 79 -5.68 2.20 -2.77
C LYS A 79 -4.34 2.27 -3.47
N ALA A 80 -4.25 1.76 -4.68
CA ALA A 80 -3.11 1.95 -5.58
C ALA A 80 -3.60 2.46 -6.94
N SER A 81 -2.72 3.17 -7.64
CA SER A 81 -3.00 3.69 -8.98
C SER A 81 -2.71 2.59 -10.01
N PHE A 82 -3.64 2.41 -10.94
CA PHE A 82 -3.53 1.48 -12.05
C PHE A 82 -3.85 2.21 -13.35
N VAL A 83 -3.22 1.79 -14.43
CA VAL A 83 -3.53 2.28 -15.78
C VAL A 83 -4.18 1.15 -16.57
N THR A 84 -5.35 1.43 -17.14
CA THR A 84 -5.98 0.55 -18.11
C THR A 84 -5.77 1.13 -19.50
N ILE A 85 -5.13 0.35 -20.38
CA ILE A 85 -4.90 0.74 -21.77
C ILE A 85 -6.02 0.15 -22.62
N LYS A 86 -6.81 1.01 -23.27
CA LYS A 86 -7.85 0.60 -24.20
C LYS A 86 -7.42 0.95 -25.61
N ASN A 87 -7.07 -0.07 -26.38
CA ASN A 87 -6.91 0.06 -27.82
C ASN A 87 -8.21 -0.44 -28.49
N GLY A 88 -8.70 0.25 -29.53
CA GLY A 88 -9.96 -0.09 -30.21
C GLY A 88 -10.03 -1.51 -30.80
N MET A 89 -8.92 -2.26 -30.76
CA MET A 89 -8.85 -3.69 -31.01
C MET A 89 -8.36 -4.42 -29.74
N LYS A 90 -9.29 -5.08 -29.05
CA LYS A 90 -9.10 -6.01 -27.94
C LYS A 90 -8.40 -5.46 -26.70
N SER A 91 -9.17 -5.36 -25.62
CA SER A 91 -8.65 -5.34 -24.25
C SER A 91 -7.81 -6.61 -24.03
N ALA A 92 -6.52 -6.45 -23.76
CA ALA A 92 -5.72 -7.54 -23.20
C ALA A 92 -5.89 -7.47 -21.68
N SER A 93 -6.59 -8.46 -21.15
CA SER A 93 -6.76 -8.74 -19.71
C SER A 93 -5.65 -9.65 -19.22
#